data_AF-A0A0G1T2I8-F1
#
_entry.id   AF-A0A0G1T2I8-F1
#
_cell.length_a   1.000
_cell.length_b   1.000
_cell.length_c   1.000
_cell.angle_alpha   90.00
_cell.angle_beta   90.00
_cell.angle_gamma   90.00
#
_symmetry.space_group_name_H-M   'P 1'
#
loop_
_entity.id
_entity.type
_entity.pdbx_description
1 polymer ?
#
loop_
_entity_poly.entity_id
_entity_poly.type
_entity_poly.pdbx_seq_one_letter_code
_entity_poly.pdbx_strand_id
1 'polypeptide(L)'
;MTIFIFGNPDLTFDSLPLRILPGLKKRFPQVKFEVRDPNEEWDVPEELILIDTVFGIERARIFDDLKNFENSPRVSLHDFD
;
A
#
# COMPACT_ATOMS: atom_id res chain seq x y z
N MET A 1 -9.07 13.94 -0.63
CA MET A 1 -7.88 13.11 -0.37
C MET A 1 -8.28 11.66 -0.53
N THR A 2 -7.60 10.92 -1.40
CA THR A 2 -7.82 9.50 -1.61
C THR A 2 -6.56 8.75 -1.16
N ILE A 3 -6.74 7.70 -0.36
CA ILE A 3 -5.65 6.83 0.08
C ILE A 3 -5.90 5.45 -0.50
N PHE A 4 -4.89 4.92 -1.20
CA PHE A 4 -4.95 3.59 -1.78
C PHE A 4 -4.44 2.58 -0.77
N ILE A 5 -5.17 1.48 -0.64
CA ILE A 5 -4.90 0.39 0.28
C ILE A 5 -4.54 -0.84 -0.54
N PHE A 6 -3.34 -1.36 -0.29
CA PHE A 6 -2.82 -2.58 -0.88
C PHE A 6 -2.72 -3.69 0.19
N GLY A 7 -2.50 -4.90 -0.30
CA GLY A 7 -2.37 -6.10 0.52
C GLY A 7 -3.22 -7.25 -0.04
N ASN A 8 -2.77 -8.46 0.21
CA ASN A 8 -3.43 -9.68 -0.23
C ASN A 8 -4.36 -10.24 0.88
N PRO A 9 -5.68 -10.36 0.65
CA PRO A 9 -6.62 -10.87 1.65
C PRO A 9 -6.40 -12.36 2.00
N ASP A 10 -5.81 -13.14 1.08
CA ASP A 10 -5.55 -14.57 1.27
C ASP A 10 -4.25 -14.83 2.06
N LEU A 11 -3.38 -13.82 2.17
CA LEU A 11 -2.11 -13.91 2.90
C LEU A 11 -2.21 -13.17 4.22
N THR A 12 -2.18 -13.91 5.33
CA THR A 12 -2.43 -13.34 6.66
C THR A 12 -1.42 -12.24 7.04
N PHE A 13 -0.17 -12.39 6.60
CA PHE A 13 0.90 -11.42 6.85
C PHE A 13 0.78 -10.14 6.02
N ASP A 14 0.01 -10.15 4.94
CA ASP A 14 -0.14 -9.02 4.00
C ASP A 14 -1.54 -8.37 4.07
N SER A 15 -2.51 -9.07 4.64
CA SER A 15 -3.89 -8.61 4.78
C SER A 15 -4.12 -7.49 5.82
N LEU A 16 -3.09 -7.02 6.55
CA LEU A 16 -3.27 -6.10 7.68
C LEU A 16 -3.97 -4.79 7.30
N PRO A 17 -3.56 -4.04 6.25
CA PRO A 17 -4.24 -2.81 5.82
C PRO A 17 -5.72 -3.04 5.49
N LEU A 18 -6.05 -4.16 4.84
CA LEU A 18 -7.43 -4.53 4.53
C LEU A 18 -8.25 -4.80 5.78
N ARG A 19 -7.67 -5.46 6.78
CA ARG A 19 -8.35 -5.82 8.04
C ARG A 19 -8.65 -4.61 8.92
N ILE A 20 -7.77 -3.61 8.95
CA ILE A 20 -7.96 -2.38 9.75
C ILE A 20 -8.82 -1.34 9.03
N LEU A 21 -9.06 -1.49 7.73
CA LEU A 21 -9.81 -0.56 6.88
C LEU A 21 -11.18 -0.14 7.44
N PRO A 22 -12.02 -1.04 8.00
CA PRO A 22 -13.29 -0.62 8.61
C PRO A 22 -13.10 0.35 9.78
N GLY A 23 -12.03 0.18 10.57
CA GLY A 23 -11.66 1.09 11.66
C GLY A 23 -11.17 2.44 11.14
N LEU A 24 -10.36 2.43 10.08
CA LEU A 24 -9.87 3.65 9.42
C LEU A 24 -11.02 4.48 8.85
N LYS A 25 -11.96 3.84 8.14
CA LYS A 25 -13.17 4.51 7.60
C LYS A 25 -14.03 5.15 8.69
N LYS A 26 -14.16 4.50 9.85
CA LYS A 26 -14.91 5.05 11.00
C LYS A 26 -14.19 6.24 11.64
N ARG A 27 -12.86 6.18 11.76
CA ARG A 27 -12.06 7.21 12.43
C ARG A 27 -11.80 8.43 11.54
N PHE A 28 -11.77 8.23 10.22
CA PHE A 28 -11.47 9.26 9.23
C PHE A 28 -12.53 9.27 8.11
N PRO A 29 -13.80 9.63 8.43
CA PRO A 29 -14.90 9.58 7.46
C PRO A 29 -14.72 10.55 6.27
N GLN A 30 -13.89 11.58 6.42
CA GLN A 30 -13.56 12.54 5.36
C GLN A 30 -12.53 12.03 4.35
N VAL A 31 -11.85 10.92 4.64
CA VAL A 31 -10.84 10.32 3.76
C VAL A 31 -11.48 9.23 2.91
N LYS A 32 -11.26 9.30 1.59
CA LYS A 32 -11.67 8.24 0.68
C LYS A 32 -10.61 7.15 0.70
N PHE A 33 -10.95 5.98 1.22
CA PHE A 33 -10.07 4.81 1.16
C PHE A 33 -10.51 3.87 0.04
N GLU A 34 -9.60 3.58 -0.89
CA GLU A 34 -9.83 2.70 -2.04
C GLU A 34 -8.89 1.51 -1.96
N VAL A 35 -9.43 0.29 -2.06
CA VAL A 35 -8.60 -0.91 -2.21
C VAL A 35 -8.23 -1.02 -3.68
N ARG A 36 -6.96 -1.25 -3.99
CA ARG A 36 -6.45 -1.39 -5.35
C ARG A 36 -5.68 -2.70 -5.49
N ASP A 37 -5.83 -3.35 -6.64
CA ASP A 37 -5.00 -4.47 -7.05
C ASP A 37 -3.84 -3.93 -7.91
N PRO A 38 -2.58 -4.30 -7.61
CA PRO A 38 -1.44 -3.83 -8.40
C PRO A 38 -1.46 -4.32 -9.85
N ASN A 39 -2.22 -5.36 -10.17
CA ASN A 39 -2.35 -5.92 -11.53
C ASN A 39 -3.50 -5.31 -12.34
N GLU A 40 -4.33 -4.45 -11.74
CA GLU A 40 -5.41 -3.76 -12.45
C GLU A 40 -4.94 -2.42 -13.04
N GLU A 41 -5.61 -1.94 -14.07
CA GLU A 41 -5.42 -0.57 -14.56
C GLU A 41 -6.15 0.43 -13.68
N TRP A 42 -5.45 1.50 -13.28
CA TRP A 42 -6.01 2.61 -12.52
C TRP A 42 -5.26 3.91 -12.81
N ASP A 43 -5.98 5.02 -12.69
CA ASP A 43 -5.40 6.35 -12.90
C ASP A 43 -4.48 6.72 -11.72
N VAL A 44 -3.23 7.07 -12.03
CA VAL A 44 -2.26 7.54 -11.03
C VAL A 44 -2.52 9.03 -10.75
N PRO A 45 -2.94 9.41 -9.52
CA PRO A 45 -3.10 10.81 -9.14
C PRO A 45 -1.74 11.52 -9.02
N GLU A 46 -1.74 12.85 -9.12
CA GLU A 46 -0.53 13.68 -8.93
C GLU A 46 0.07 13.54 -7.53
N GLU A 47 -0.79 13.46 -6.50
CA GLU A 47 -0.40 13.10 -5.14
C GLU A 47 -0.93 11.70 -4.81
N LEU A 48 -0.01 10.76 -4.61
CA LEU A 48 -0.31 9.36 -4.32
C LEU A 48 0.06 9.03 -2.86
N ILE A 49 -0.93 8.59 -2.08
CA ILE A 49 -0.73 8.07 -0.73
C ILE A 49 -1.13 6.60 -0.70
N LEU A 50 -0.19 5.75 -0.29
CA LEU A 50 -0.31 4.30 -0.27
C LEU A 50 -0.24 3.80 1.18
N ILE A 51 -1.02 2.78 1.50
CA ILE A 51 -0.83 1.96 2.70
C ILE A 51 -0.68 0.52 2.26
N ASP A 52 0.44 -0.07 2.62
CA ASP A 52 0.77 -1.46 2.32
C ASP A 52 1.48 -2.12 3.51
N THR A 53 1.55 -3.45 3.49
CA THR A 53 2.30 -4.21 4.48
C THR A 53 3.76 -4.31 4.06
N VAL A 54 4.67 -3.97 4.95
CA VAL A 54 6.13 -4.15 4.74
C VAL A 54 6.67 -5.08 5.81
N PHE A 55 7.54 -6.01 5.41
CA PHE A 55 8.22 -6.92 6.33
C PHE A 55 9.51 -6.28 6.89
N GLY A 56 9.84 -6.60 8.14
CA GLY A 56 11.10 -6.17 8.77
C GLY A 56 11.05 -4.82 9.49
N ILE A 57 9.88 -4.19 9.60
CA ILE A 57 9.67 -2.98 10.42
C ILE A 57 8.76 -3.29 11.62
N GLU A 58 9.10 -2.74 12.79
CA GLU A 58 8.33 -3.00 14.03
C GLU A 58 7.10 -2.10 14.18
N ARG A 59 7.08 -0.97 13.48
CA ARG A 59 6.07 0.08 13.61
C ARG A 59 5.78 0.68 12.24
N ALA A 60 4.56 1.19 12.08
CA ALA A 60 4.17 1.92 10.88
C ALA A 60 5.16 3.08 10.64
N ARG A 61 5.66 3.18 9.41
CA ARG A 61 6.64 4.17 8.98
C ARG A 61 6.13 4.86 7.72
N ILE A 62 6.37 6.17 7.64
CA ILE A 62 6.08 6.97 6.45
C ILE A 62 7.34 6.97 5.59
N PHE A 63 7.15 6.70 4.31
CA PHE A 63 8.15 6.88 3.25
C PHE A 63 7.59 7.92 2.28
N ASP A 64 8.32 9.01 2.09
CA ASP A 64 7.88 10.22 1.39
C ASP A 64 8.71 10.53 0.12
N ASP A 65 9.85 9.87 -0.04
CA ASP A 65 10.75 9.96 -1.20
C ASP A 65 11.17 8.55 -1.65
N LEU A 66 11.27 8.34 -2.97
CA LEU A 66 11.77 7.11 -3.56
C LEU A 66 13.22 6.78 -3.15
N LYS A 67 14.01 7.78 -2.74
CA LYS A 67 15.36 7.58 -2.18
C LYS A 67 15.37 6.73 -0.90
N ASN A 68 14.21 6.56 -0.25
CA ASN A 68 14.09 5.66 0.90
C ASN A 68 14.07 4.18 0.49
N PHE A 69 13.99 3.88 -0.81
CA PHE A 69 13.93 2.53 -1.36
C PHE A 69 15.18 2.26 -2.21
N GLU A 70 15.64 1.02 -2.18
CA GLU A 70 16.68 0.53 -3.08
C GLU A 70 16.01 -0.17 -4.27
N ASN A 71 16.64 -0.11 -5.45
CA ASN A 71 16.13 -0.85 -6.62
C ASN A 71 16.16 -2.35 -6.32
N SER A 72 15.06 -3.05 -6.59
CA SER A 72 15.03 -4.50 -6.46
C SER A 72 15.99 -5.15 -7.47
N PRO A 73 16.63 -6.28 -7.12
CA PRO A 73 17.43 -7.04 -8.07
C PRO A 73 16.55 -7.42 -9.26
N ARG A 74 16.91 -7.01 -10.48
CA ARG A 74 16.18 -7.37 -11.71
C ARG A 74 16.57 -8.77 -12.19
N VAL A 75 16.33 -9.77 -11.35
CA VAL A 75 16.85 -11.14 -11.57
C VAL A 75 15.77 -12.04 -12.16
N SER A 76 14.50 -11.70 -11.97
CA SER A 76 13.33 -12.42 -12.43
C SER A 76 12.38 -11.55 -13.24
N LEU A 77 11.54 -12.19 -14.06
CA LEU A 77 10.43 -11.53 -14.79
C LEU A 77 9.33 -10.99 -13.86
N HIS A 78 9.43 -11.21 -12.56
CA HIS A 78 8.53 -10.71 -11.54
C HIS A 78 9.10 -9.54 -10.72
N ASP A 79 10.33 -9.12 -11.00
CA ASP A 79 11.00 -8.02 -10.30
C ASP A 79 10.72 -6.72 -11.07
N PHE A 80 9.48 -6.23 -10.97
CA PHE A 80 8.98 -5.06 -11.71
C PHE A 80 9.37 -3.70 -11.11
N ASP A 81 10.09 -3.69 -9.98
CA ASP A 81 10.55 -2.46 -9.31
C ASP A 81 11.72 -1.74 -10.02
#